data_AF-A0A9P8F6S2-F1
#
_entry.id   AF-A0A9P8F6S2-F1
#
_cell.length_a   1.000
_cell.length_b   1.000
_cell.length_c   1.000
_cell.angle_alpha   90.00
_cell.angle_beta   90.00
_cell.angle_gamma   90.00
#
_symmetry.space_group_name_H-M   'P 1'
#
loop_
_entity.id
_entity.type
_entity.pdbx_description
1 polymer ?
#
loop_
_entity_poly.entity_id
_entity_poly.type
_entity_poly.pdbx_seq_one_letter_code
_entity_poly.pdbx_strand_id
1 'polypeptide(L)'
;MGKGRKTIIGNADNFWLHSSKQNSFDLTHPQSPSSEAISPRLDLTTSTTPITLDPQKTALVIIDMQNFFLSEGFGRKKGAGHDAAKNLEQYAIPAARKAGMQVIWLNWGLTDEDIDAMPPAIKRAFGFEVLVDDEDEEVEAETADGDVFRDRTGEAGTPKVKPQDTVVLENGKDKRIYKGLGAWCGELKLADGTTVDAGRLLMRDAWNSALYPPLDTLYA
;
A
#
# COMPACT_ATOMS: atom_id res chain seq x y z
N MET A 1 39.61 14.92 20.82
CA MET A 1 38.78 14.47 19.67
C MET A 1 39.09 13.02 19.37
N GLY A 2 38.14 12.11 19.57
CA GLY A 2 38.36 10.67 19.30
C GLY A 2 38.52 10.40 17.80
N LYS A 3 39.41 9.47 17.43
CA LYS A 3 39.54 9.01 16.04
C LYS A 3 38.22 8.36 15.60
N GLY A 4 37.63 8.84 14.51
CA GLY A 4 36.45 8.21 13.92
C GLY A 4 36.77 6.78 13.50
N ARG A 5 35.91 5.83 13.86
CA ARG A 5 36.04 4.42 13.49
C ARG A 5 35.08 4.11 12.35
N LYS A 6 35.56 3.31 11.39
CA LYS A 6 34.71 2.66 10.39
C LYS A 6 34.51 1.22 10.80
N THR A 7 33.26 0.76 10.84
CA THR A 7 32.90 -0.61 11.17
C THR A 7 32.23 -1.25 9.96
N ILE A 8 32.52 -2.53 9.74
CA ILE A 8 31.89 -3.35 8.70
C ILE A 8 30.86 -4.24 9.39
N ILE A 9 29.64 -4.28 8.87
CA ILE A 9 28.55 -5.09 9.40
C ILE A 9 28.08 -6.01 8.27
N GLY A 10 28.17 -7.33 8.46
CA GLY A 10 27.82 -8.32 7.44
C GLY A 10 28.97 -9.25 7.08
N ASN A 11 28.96 -9.77 5.86
CA ASN A 11 29.96 -10.71 5.33
C ASN A 11 30.61 -10.19 4.02
N ALA A 12 31.41 -11.01 3.35
CA ALA A 12 32.11 -10.60 2.14
C ALA A 12 31.18 -10.25 0.96
N ASP A 13 30.01 -10.89 0.88
CA ASP A 13 29.06 -10.74 -0.23
C ASP A 13 28.00 -9.67 0.04
N ASN A 14 27.65 -9.45 1.31
CA ASN A 14 26.64 -8.50 1.74
C ASN A 14 27.06 -7.83 3.05
N PHE A 15 27.42 -6.55 2.95
CA PHE A 15 27.83 -5.74 4.08
C PHE A 15 27.34 -4.29 3.98
N TRP A 16 27.30 -3.63 5.13
CA TRP A 16 27.15 -2.19 5.29
C TRP A 16 28.37 -1.61 6.00
N LEU A 17 28.63 -0.32 5.78
CA LEU A 17 29.69 0.39 6.49
C LEU A 17 29.04 1.37 7.48
N HIS A 18 29.58 1.46 8.69
CA HIS A 18 29.14 2.40 9.69
C HIS A 18 30.26 3.37 10.08
N SER A 19 29.95 4.66 10.13
CA SER A 19 30.88 5.73 10.50
C SER A 19 30.57 6.25 11.90
N SER A 20 31.42 5.96 12.89
CA SER A 20 31.20 6.44 14.27
C SER A 20 31.33 7.97 14.42
N LYS A 21 31.95 8.64 13.44
CA LYS A 21 32.14 10.10 13.45
C LYS A 21 30.88 10.82 12.98
N GLN A 22 30.24 10.29 11.94
CA GLN A 22 29.00 10.85 11.38
C GLN A 22 27.76 10.22 12.01
N ASN A 23 27.93 9.12 12.74
CA ASN A 23 26.86 8.25 13.22
C ASN A 23 25.88 7.94 12.07
N SER A 24 26.40 7.37 10.98
CA SER A 24 25.65 7.08 9.76
C SER A 24 25.99 5.72 9.18
N PHE A 25 25.03 5.14 8.46
CA PHE A 25 25.21 3.90 7.70
C PHE A 25 25.39 4.20 6.22
N ASP A 26 26.36 3.56 5.60
CA ASP A 26 26.59 3.55 4.17
C ASP A 26 26.05 2.24 3.59
N LEU A 27 24.97 2.36 2.83
CA LEU A 27 24.25 1.28 2.17
C LEU A 27 24.53 1.28 0.66
N THR A 28 25.61 1.93 0.21
CA THR A 28 25.95 2.02 -1.23
C THR A 28 26.48 0.70 -1.82
N HIS A 29 26.78 -0.30 -0.98
CA HIS A 29 27.29 -1.62 -1.39
C HIS A 29 28.46 -1.55 -2.39
N PRO A 30 29.63 -0.98 -2.02
CA PRO A 30 30.80 -0.99 -2.87
C PRO A 30 31.32 -2.43 -3.09
N GLN A 31 32.21 -2.63 -4.06
CA GLN A 31 32.73 -3.96 -4.41
C GLN A 31 33.41 -4.66 -3.21
N SER A 32 34.07 -3.90 -2.34
CA SER A 32 34.62 -4.42 -1.08
C SER A 32 34.61 -3.33 0.00
N PRO A 33 34.73 -3.69 1.30
CA PRO A 33 34.71 -2.71 2.39
C PRO A 33 35.86 -1.70 2.38
N SER A 34 36.97 -2.02 1.70
CA SER A 34 38.14 -1.15 1.55
C SER A 34 38.19 -0.42 0.20
N SER A 35 37.21 -0.66 -0.68
CA SER A 35 37.12 0.03 -1.97
C SER A 35 36.89 1.52 -1.79
N GLU A 36 37.25 2.29 -2.82
CA GLU A 36 36.91 3.71 -2.85
C GLU A 36 35.39 3.93 -2.82
N ALA A 37 34.99 5.09 -2.32
CA ALA A 37 33.59 5.47 -2.28
C ALA A 37 33.03 5.57 -3.70
N ILE A 38 31.95 4.82 -3.99
CA ILE A 38 31.26 4.90 -5.28
C ILE A 38 30.49 6.21 -5.42
N SER A 39 30.15 6.61 -6.64
CA SER A 39 29.33 7.78 -6.96
C SER A 39 28.31 7.45 -8.05
N PRO A 40 27.09 8.03 -8.06
CA PRO A 40 26.60 9.05 -7.12
C PRO A 40 26.25 8.50 -5.73
N ARG A 41 26.19 9.39 -4.73
CA ARG A 41 25.81 9.08 -3.35
C ARG A 41 24.72 10.03 -2.90
N LEU A 42 23.67 9.50 -2.29
CA LEU A 42 22.57 10.28 -1.74
C LEU A 42 22.51 10.09 -0.23
N ASP A 43 22.74 11.17 0.52
CA ASP A 43 22.58 11.17 1.96
C ASP A 43 21.12 11.46 2.32
N LEU A 44 20.49 10.53 3.03
CA LEU A 44 19.12 10.63 3.52
C LEU A 44 19.13 10.76 5.05
N THR A 45 18.65 11.90 5.54
CA THR A 45 18.37 12.08 6.96
C THR A 45 17.12 11.30 7.33
N THR A 46 17.23 10.44 8.33
CA THR A 46 16.10 9.67 8.88
C THR A 46 15.78 10.15 10.29
N SER A 47 14.68 9.66 10.87
CA SER A 47 14.32 9.96 12.27
C SER A 47 15.26 9.36 13.30
N THR A 48 16.09 8.39 12.92
CA THR A 48 16.99 7.66 13.83
C THR A 48 18.45 7.86 13.48
N THR A 49 18.88 7.38 12.31
CA THR A 49 20.27 7.38 11.89
C THR A 49 20.36 7.66 10.39
N PRO A 50 21.12 8.68 9.96
CA PRO A 50 21.29 8.98 8.56
C PRO A 50 21.85 7.79 7.77
N ILE A 51 21.41 7.66 6.53
CA ILE A 51 21.88 6.63 5.62
C ILE A 51 22.41 7.26 4.32
N THR A 52 23.42 6.64 3.72
CA THR A 52 23.88 6.96 2.37
C THR A 52 23.48 5.85 1.41
N LEU A 53 22.89 6.24 0.28
CA LEU A 53 22.36 5.34 -0.74
C LEU A 53 23.10 5.53 -2.06
N ASP A 54 23.24 4.45 -2.82
CA ASP A 54 23.57 4.51 -4.24
C ASP A 54 22.25 4.54 -5.03
N PRO A 55 21.91 5.63 -5.73
CA PRO A 55 20.69 5.74 -6.51
C PRO A 55 20.51 4.62 -7.55
N GLN A 56 21.60 4.09 -8.13
CA GLN A 56 21.52 3.03 -9.15
C GLN A 56 21.22 1.64 -8.55
N LYS A 57 21.39 1.48 -7.23
CA LYS A 57 21.08 0.24 -6.50
C LYS A 57 19.85 0.41 -5.59
N THR A 58 19.12 1.51 -5.74
CA THR A 58 17.98 1.84 -4.90
C THR A 58 16.76 2.12 -5.77
N ALA A 59 15.59 1.66 -5.31
CA ALA A 59 14.31 1.94 -5.96
C ALA A 59 13.33 2.61 -4.99
N LEU A 60 12.50 3.52 -5.51
CA LEU A 60 11.28 3.97 -4.85
C LEU A 60 10.14 3.01 -5.22
N VAL A 61 9.59 2.31 -4.24
CA VAL A 61 8.44 1.42 -4.43
C VAL A 61 7.17 2.10 -3.93
N ILE A 62 6.19 2.27 -4.82
CA ILE A 62 4.89 2.87 -4.54
C ILE A 62 3.87 1.75 -4.50
N ILE A 63 3.20 1.58 -3.35
CA ILE A 63 2.36 0.42 -3.07
C ILE A 63 0.89 0.84 -2.97
N ASP A 64 0.03 0.15 -3.72
CA ASP A 64 -1.43 0.16 -3.63
C ASP A 64 -2.09 1.56 -3.67
N MET A 65 -1.52 2.48 -4.45
CA MET A 65 -2.08 3.82 -4.67
C MET A 65 -3.17 3.80 -5.75
N GLN A 66 -4.19 2.95 -5.56
CA GLN A 66 -5.23 2.67 -6.54
C GLN A 66 -6.58 3.32 -6.18
N ASN A 67 -7.46 3.46 -7.18
CA ASN A 67 -8.79 4.05 -7.01
C ASN A 67 -9.63 3.36 -5.93
N PHE A 68 -9.55 2.04 -5.76
CA PHE A 68 -10.28 1.33 -4.71
C PHE A 68 -9.96 1.83 -3.29
N PHE A 69 -8.69 2.19 -3.04
CA PHE A 69 -8.22 2.60 -1.72
C PHE A 69 -8.39 4.11 -1.48
N LEU A 70 -8.37 4.92 -2.54
CA LEU A 70 -8.29 6.37 -2.43
C LEU A 70 -9.51 7.12 -2.99
N SER A 71 -10.29 6.55 -3.89
CA SER A 71 -11.36 7.28 -4.57
C SER A 71 -12.59 7.50 -3.68
N GLU A 72 -13.11 8.73 -3.69
CA GLU A 72 -14.37 9.07 -3.05
C GLU A 72 -15.57 8.32 -3.64
N GLY A 73 -15.45 7.79 -4.88
CA GLY A 73 -16.47 6.92 -5.49
C GLY A 73 -16.70 5.64 -4.68
N PHE A 74 -15.66 5.15 -3.99
CA PHE A 74 -15.74 4.05 -3.03
C PHE A 74 -16.04 4.53 -1.59
N GLY A 75 -16.48 5.78 -1.42
CA GLY A 75 -16.79 6.36 -0.11
C GLY A 75 -15.57 6.76 0.71
N ARG A 76 -14.36 6.69 0.13
CA ARG A 76 -13.11 7.03 0.82
C ARG A 76 -13.10 8.52 1.13
N LYS A 77 -12.75 8.86 2.37
CA LYS A 77 -12.58 10.25 2.83
C LYS A 77 -11.09 10.58 2.86
N LYS A 78 -10.76 11.86 2.71
CA LYS A 78 -9.37 12.33 2.84
C LYS A 78 -8.76 11.86 4.15
N GLY A 79 -7.58 11.26 4.05
CA GLY A 79 -6.80 10.79 5.19
C GLY A 79 -5.34 10.53 4.82
N ALA A 80 -4.66 9.72 5.63
CA ALA A 80 -3.23 9.46 5.47
C ALA A 80 -2.84 8.91 4.09
N GLY A 81 -3.69 8.09 3.45
CA GLY A 81 -3.45 7.60 2.09
C GLY A 81 -3.42 8.72 1.04
N HIS A 82 -4.32 9.71 1.16
CA HIS A 82 -4.35 10.87 0.27
C HIS A 82 -3.18 11.80 0.50
N ASP A 83 -2.77 11.99 1.76
CA ASP A 83 -1.57 12.77 2.10
C ASP A 83 -0.31 12.09 1.54
N ALA A 84 -0.24 10.76 1.61
CA ALA A 84 0.83 9.99 1.00
C ALA A 84 0.85 10.16 -0.53
N ALA A 85 -0.29 10.02 -1.21
CA ALA A 85 -0.39 10.23 -2.65
C ALA A 85 0.07 11.65 -3.06
N LYS A 86 -0.33 12.67 -2.31
CA LYS A 86 0.13 14.05 -2.52
C LYS A 86 1.63 14.21 -2.32
N ASN A 87 2.20 13.60 -1.27
CA ASN A 87 3.65 13.68 -1.01
C ASN A 87 4.47 12.91 -2.06
N LEU A 88 3.93 11.80 -2.58
CA LEU A 88 4.52 11.05 -3.69
C LEU A 88 4.60 11.92 -4.94
N GLU A 89 3.48 12.56 -5.31
CA GLU A 89 3.38 13.46 -6.45
C GLU A 89 4.34 14.65 -6.34
N GLN A 90 4.29 15.36 -5.21
CA GLN A 90 4.98 16.64 -5.05
C GLN A 90 6.48 16.50 -4.80
N TYR A 91 6.91 15.45 -4.10
CA TYR A 91 8.26 15.34 -3.59
C TYR A 91 8.96 14.04 -3.99
N ALA A 92 8.37 12.89 -3.68
CA ALA A 92 9.11 11.62 -3.76
C ALA A 92 9.41 11.19 -5.20
N ILE A 93 8.40 11.18 -6.08
CA ILE A 93 8.57 10.74 -7.48
C ILE A 93 9.51 11.70 -8.23
N PRO A 94 9.35 13.04 -8.16
CA PRO A 94 10.27 13.96 -8.81
C PRO A 94 11.71 13.83 -8.29
N ALA A 95 11.89 13.67 -6.97
CA ALA A 95 13.22 13.53 -6.37
C ALA A 95 13.90 12.21 -6.78
N ALA A 96 13.16 11.09 -6.76
CA ALA A 96 13.67 9.79 -7.18
C ALA A 96 14.11 9.81 -8.66
N ARG A 97 13.25 10.36 -9.54
CA ARG A 97 13.57 10.51 -10.97
C ARG A 97 14.79 11.41 -11.20
N LYS A 98 14.86 12.55 -10.50
CA LYS A 98 16.01 13.45 -10.58
C LYS A 98 17.31 12.80 -10.10
N ALA A 99 17.23 11.92 -9.10
CA ALA A 99 18.38 11.17 -8.60
C ALA A 99 18.76 9.96 -9.48
N GLY A 100 17.96 9.64 -10.52
CA GLY A 100 18.17 8.46 -11.36
C GLY A 100 17.78 7.14 -10.68
N MET A 101 16.95 7.19 -9.63
CA MET A 101 16.42 6.01 -8.96
C MET A 101 15.30 5.39 -9.79
N GLN A 102 15.22 4.07 -9.79
CA GLN A 102 14.08 3.36 -10.38
C GLN A 102 12.81 3.64 -9.55
N VAL A 103 11.70 3.93 -10.23
CA VAL A 103 10.37 4.03 -9.60
C VAL A 103 9.58 2.78 -9.98
N ILE A 104 9.14 2.02 -8.97
CA ILE A 104 8.39 0.77 -9.13
C ILE A 104 6.99 0.99 -8.57
N TRP A 105 5.98 0.64 -9.35
CA TRP A 105 4.59 0.69 -8.96
C TRP A 105 4.11 -0.73 -8.69
N LEU A 106 3.70 -1.00 -7.45
CA LEU A 106 3.21 -2.30 -7.01
C LEU A 106 1.75 -2.12 -6.62
N ASN A 107 0.85 -2.68 -7.42
CA ASN A 107 -0.58 -2.53 -7.28
C ASN A 107 -1.25 -3.90 -7.41
N TRP A 108 -2.47 -4.00 -6.89
CA TRP A 108 -3.37 -5.12 -7.21
C TRP A 108 -3.76 -5.09 -8.69
N GLY A 109 -3.88 -6.26 -9.29
CA GLY A 109 -4.21 -6.41 -10.72
C GLY A 109 -4.40 -7.88 -11.05
N LEU A 110 -5.35 -8.49 -10.34
CA LEU A 110 -5.58 -9.94 -10.34
C LEU A 110 -6.14 -10.42 -11.67
N THR A 111 -5.71 -11.59 -12.08
CA THR A 111 -6.33 -12.38 -13.14
C THR A 111 -7.33 -13.36 -12.56
N ASP A 112 -8.15 -13.99 -13.41
CA ASP A 112 -9.02 -15.07 -12.95
C ASP A 112 -8.23 -16.26 -12.40
N GLU A 113 -7.07 -16.56 -12.98
CA GLU A 113 -6.16 -17.60 -12.46
C GLU A 113 -5.65 -17.26 -11.05
N ASP A 114 -5.32 -15.99 -10.79
CA ASP A 114 -4.93 -15.55 -9.45
C ASP A 114 -6.07 -15.76 -8.46
N ILE A 115 -7.31 -15.41 -8.83
CA ILE A 115 -8.49 -15.63 -7.99
C ILE A 115 -8.68 -17.12 -7.71
N ASP A 116 -8.56 -17.99 -8.71
CA ASP A 116 -8.76 -19.44 -8.55
C ASP A 116 -7.69 -20.06 -7.65
N ALA A 117 -6.43 -19.62 -7.78
CA ALA A 117 -5.32 -20.11 -6.98
C ALA A 117 -5.21 -19.46 -5.58
N MET A 118 -5.94 -18.36 -5.33
CA MET A 118 -5.74 -17.55 -4.13
C MET A 118 -6.16 -18.27 -2.84
N PRO A 119 -5.29 -18.29 -1.81
CA PRO A 119 -5.61 -18.86 -0.51
C PRO A 119 -6.85 -18.21 0.13
N PRO A 120 -7.71 -18.99 0.81
CA PRO A 120 -8.91 -18.47 1.47
C PRO A 120 -8.65 -17.33 2.47
N ALA A 121 -7.50 -17.34 3.14
CA ALA A 121 -7.11 -16.29 4.09
C ALA A 121 -6.98 -14.92 3.42
N ILE A 122 -6.52 -14.86 2.18
CA ILE A 122 -6.40 -13.61 1.43
C ILE A 122 -7.77 -13.18 0.91
N LYS A 123 -8.56 -14.11 0.36
CA LYS A 123 -9.94 -13.82 -0.08
C LYS A 123 -10.79 -13.25 1.04
N ARG A 124 -10.72 -13.85 2.24
CA ARG A 124 -11.45 -13.39 3.44
C ARG A 124 -11.15 -11.94 3.81
N ALA A 125 -9.93 -11.46 3.58
CA ALA A 125 -9.53 -10.10 3.95
C ALA A 125 -10.28 -9.01 3.14
N PHE A 126 -10.82 -9.36 1.97
CA PHE A 126 -11.51 -8.43 1.06
C PHE A 126 -13.01 -8.70 0.93
N GLY A 127 -13.57 -9.48 1.86
CA GLY A 127 -14.97 -9.90 1.86
C GLY A 127 -15.18 -11.22 1.11
N PHE A 128 -16.31 -11.86 1.39
CA PHE A 128 -16.72 -13.12 0.77
C PHE A 128 -18.24 -13.14 0.63
N GLU A 129 -18.73 -13.82 -0.39
CA GLU A 129 -20.16 -14.07 -0.57
C GLU A 129 -20.63 -15.15 0.40
N VAL A 130 -21.75 -14.88 1.08
CA VAL A 130 -22.46 -15.88 1.88
C VAL A 130 -23.71 -16.28 1.10
N LEU A 131 -23.83 -17.57 0.80
CA LEU A 131 -25.09 -18.14 0.34
C LEU A 131 -25.92 -18.44 1.60
N VAL A 132 -27.11 -17.84 1.69
CA VAL A 132 -28.08 -18.16 2.74
C VAL A 132 -28.76 -19.46 2.32
N ASP A 133 -28.76 -20.47 3.19
CA ASP A 133 -29.52 -21.70 2.94
C ASP A 133 -31.02 -21.35 2.93
N ASP A 134 -31.74 -21.81 1.91
CA ASP A 134 -33.13 -21.45 1.57
C ASP A 134 -34.16 -21.83 2.66
N GLU A 135 -34.17 -21.13 3.81
CA GLU A 135 -35.31 -21.03 4.72
C GLU A 135 -35.32 -19.63 5.36
N ASP A 136 -36.07 -18.73 4.70
CA ASP A 136 -36.61 -17.46 5.17
C ASP A 136 -35.69 -16.21 5.29
N GLU A 137 -36.22 -15.13 4.66
CA GLU A 137 -35.88 -13.70 4.77
C GLU A 137 -34.72 -13.12 3.93
N GLU A 138 -35.04 -12.07 3.16
CA GLU A 138 -34.07 -11.14 2.57
C GLU A 138 -33.18 -10.59 3.70
N VAL A 139 -31.93 -11.05 3.76
CA VAL A 139 -30.99 -10.59 4.77
C VAL A 139 -30.46 -9.21 4.37
N GLU A 140 -31.09 -8.15 4.87
CA GLU A 140 -30.45 -6.83 4.96
C GLU A 140 -29.17 -7.01 5.79
N ALA A 141 -28.01 -6.83 5.15
CA ALA A 141 -26.73 -6.90 5.85
C ALA A 141 -26.66 -5.78 6.89
N GLU A 142 -26.84 -6.13 8.18
CA GLU A 142 -26.61 -5.18 9.25
C GLU A 142 -25.10 -4.92 9.40
N THR A 143 -24.75 -3.65 9.18
CA THR A 143 -23.41 -3.07 9.23
C THR A 143 -22.72 -3.32 10.57
N ALA A 144 -21.45 -3.72 10.55
CA ALA A 144 -20.60 -3.56 11.72
C ALA A 144 -20.17 -2.08 11.84
N ASP A 145 -20.53 -1.43 12.94
CA ASP A 145 -19.92 -0.16 13.33
C ASP A 145 -18.40 -0.33 13.45
N GLY A 146 -17.64 0.35 12.58
CA GLY A 146 -16.21 0.55 12.75
C GLY A 146 -15.33 -0.16 11.73
N ASP A 147 -14.80 0.65 10.81
CA ASP A 147 -13.63 0.38 9.98
C ASP A 147 -12.59 -0.54 10.66
N VAL A 148 -12.17 -1.57 9.94
CA VAL A 148 -11.19 -2.59 10.37
C VAL A 148 -9.74 -2.04 10.50
N PHE A 149 -9.57 -0.71 10.51
CA PHE A 149 -8.27 -0.04 10.59
C PHE A 149 -8.10 0.84 11.83
N ARG A 150 -8.75 0.51 12.96
CA ARG A 150 -8.41 1.16 14.24
C ARG A 150 -7.68 0.24 15.20
N ASP A 151 -6.41 0.58 15.40
CA ASP A 151 -5.55 0.12 16.48
C ASP A 151 -6.24 0.32 17.84
N ARG A 152 -6.15 -0.70 18.70
CA ARG A 152 -6.91 -0.80 19.95
C ARG A 152 -6.19 -0.06 21.08
N THR A 153 -6.91 0.85 21.73
CA THR A 153 -6.65 1.19 23.15
C THR A 153 -7.97 1.25 23.91
N GLY A 154 -8.18 0.33 24.86
CA GLY A 154 -9.20 0.43 25.91
C GLY A 154 -9.99 -0.85 26.20
N GLU A 155 -9.73 -1.44 27.37
CA GLU A 155 -10.46 -2.47 28.16
C GLU A 155 -12.01 -2.31 28.23
N ALA A 156 -12.87 -3.25 28.64
CA ALA A 156 -12.85 -4.65 29.09
C ALA A 156 -14.31 -5.20 29.05
N GLY A 157 -14.46 -6.54 28.99
CA GLY A 157 -15.53 -7.27 29.69
C GLY A 157 -16.91 -7.44 29.04
N THR A 158 -17.08 -8.49 28.22
CA THR A 158 -18.07 -9.60 28.35
C THR A 158 -18.23 -10.31 27.00
N PRO A 159 -18.36 -11.66 26.96
CA PRO A 159 -18.46 -12.40 25.71
C PRO A 159 -19.91 -12.42 25.23
N LYS A 160 -20.17 -11.85 24.05
CA LYS A 160 -21.39 -12.09 23.29
C LYS A 160 -21.00 -12.60 21.91
N VAL A 161 -21.15 -13.90 21.72
CA VAL A 161 -21.07 -14.54 20.40
C VAL A 161 -22.21 -13.96 19.56
N LYS A 162 -21.85 -13.27 18.48
CA LYS A 162 -22.76 -12.74 17.43
C LYS A 162 -22.50 -13.52 16.13
N PRO A 163 -23.47 -13.59 15.19
CA PRO A 163 -23.36 -14.39 13.97
C PRO A 163 -22.07 -14.03 13.24
N GLN A 164 -21.28 -15.03 12.87
CA GLN A 164 -19.88 -14.88 12.48
C GLN A 164 -19.70 -13.98 11.24
N ASP A 165 -19.26 -12.75 11.52
CA ASP A 165 -18.25 -11.99 10.78
C ASP A 165 -18.33 -11.96 9.24
N THR A 166 -19.48 -11.57 8.68
CA THR A 166 -19.54 -11.05 7.30
C THR A 166 -18.89 -9.66 7.29
N VAL A 167 -17.57 -9.60 7.10
CA VAL A 167 -16.92 -8.31 6.78
C VAL A 167 -17.19 -8.03 5.31
N VAL A 168 -18.40 -7.52 5.06
CA VAL A 168 -18.74 -6.91 3.79
C VAL A 168 -18.03 -5.56 3.75
N LEU A 169 -17.19 -5.33 2.74
CA LEU A 169 -16.65 -4.00 2.52
C LEU A 169 -17.78 -3.11 2.01
N GLU A 170 -18.22 -2.16 2.84
CA GLU A 170 -19.28 -1.23 2.48
C GLU A 170 -18.75 0.08 1.92
N ASN A 171 -19.43 0.60 0.90
CA ASN A 171 -19.27 1.99 0.47
C ASN A 171 -20.00 2.92 1.46
N GLY A 172 -19.25 3.70 2.23
CA GLY A 172 -19.77 4.60 3.28
C GLY A 172 -20.71 5.74 2.82
N LYS A 173 -21.02 5.87 1.52
CA LYS A 173 -22.07 6.78 1.00
C LYS A 173 -23.29 6.06 0.40
N ASP A 174 -23.09 4.88 -0.21
CA ASP A 174 -24.12 4.18 -1.00
C ASP A 174 -24.53 2.80 -0.43
N LYS A 175 -24.00 2.38 0.73
CA LYS A 175 -24.23 1.04 1.33
C LYS A 175 -23.99 -0.13 0.37
N ARG A 176 -23.11 0.03 -0.63
CA ARG A 176 -22.82 -1.04 -1.59
C ARG A 176 -21.98 -2.13 -0.94
N ILE A 177 -22.46 -3.35 -1.07
CA ILE A 177 -21.88 -4.59 -0.53
C ILE A 177 -21.01 -5.21 -1.63
N TYR A 178 -19.70 -5.28 -1.41
CA TYR A 178 -18.81 -6.04 -2.32
C TYR A 178 -18.70 -7.49 -1.87
N LYS A 179 -18.95 -8.43 -2.79
CA LYS A 179 -18.94 -9.88 -2.55
C LYS A 179 -17.55 -10.52 -2.50
N GLY A 180 -16.49 -9.71 -2.34
CA GLY A 180 -15.10 -10.17 -2.37
C GLY A 180 -14.35 -9.84 -3.66
N LEU A 181 -13.08 -10.29 -3.72
CA LEU A 181 -12.20 -10.08 -4.87
C LEU A 181 -12.82 -10.66 -6.16
N GLY A 182 -12.68 -9.93 -7.26
CA GLY A 182 -13.24 -10.33 -8.55
C GLY A 182 -14.75 -10.12 -8.71
N ALA A 183 -15.48 -9.70 -7.67
CA ALA A 183 -16.90 -9.36 -7.80
C ALA A 183 -17.10 -8.04 -8.55
N TRP A 184 -18.23 -7.89 -9.24
CA TRP A 184 -18.58 -6.64 -9.91
C TRP A 184 -18.86 -5.51 -8.91
N CYS A 185 -18.19 -4.37 -9.08
CA CYS A 185 -18.39 -3.18 -8.26
C CYS A 185 -19.51 -2.25 -8.79
N GLY A 186 -19.89 -2.42 -10.06
CA GLY A 186 -20.91 -1.62 -10.73
C GLY A 186 -20.48 -0.17 -11.02
N GLU A 187 -21.46 0.67 -11.38
CA GLU A 187 -21.21 2.05 -11.79
C GLU A 187 -21.08 3.00 -10.59
N LEU A 188 -19.95 3.69 -10.46
CA LEU A 188 -19.71 4.67 -9.40
C LEU A 188 -19.88 6.10 -9.91
N LYS A 189 -20.52 6.94 -9.09
CA LYS A 189 -20.60 8.37 -9.34
C LYS A 189 -19.44 9.08 -8.64
N LEU A 190 -18.62 9.79 -9.42
CA LEU A 190 -17.47 10.55 -8.94
C LEU A 190 -17.89 11.95 -8.47
N ALA A 191 -16.97 12.63 -7.77
CA ALA A 191 -17.21 13.95 -7.19
C ALA A 191 -17.47 15.04 -8.25
N ASP A 192 -16.95 14.87 -9.46
CA ASP A 192 -17.19 15.74 -10.61
C ASP A 192 -18.56 15.49 -11.29
N GLY A 193 -19.33 14.53 -10.78
CA GLY A 193 -20.64 14.15 -11.30
C GLY A 193 -20.59 13.13 -12.42
N THR A 194 -19.41 12.71 -12.87
CA THR A 194 -19.26 11.65 -13.88
C THR A 194 -19.59 10.28 -13.29
N THR A 195 -20.05 9.37 -14.15
CA THR A 195 -20.28 7.97 -13.80
C THR A 195 -19.23 7.11 -14.49
N VAL A 196 -18.60 6.21 -13.74
CA VAL A 196 -17.58 5.28 -14.24
C VAL A 196 -17.97 3.85 -13.91
N ASP A 197 -17.75 2.92 -14.83
CA ASP A 197 -17.80 1.49 -14.51
C ASP A 197 -16.55 1.14 -13.69
N ALA A 198 -16.74 0.78 -12.43
CA ALA A 198 -15.63 0.43 -11.55
C ALA A 198 -14.99 -0.91 -11.93
N GLY A 199 -15.66 -1.75 -12.72
CA GLY A 199 -15.22 -3.08 -13.10
C GLY A 199 -15.29 -4.10 -11.97
N ARG A 200 -14.51 -5.17 -12.09
CA ARG A 200 -14.40 -6.23 -11.08
C ARG A 200 -13.36 -5.86 -10.03
N LEU A 201 -13.67 -6.12 -8.76
CA LEU A 201 -12.86 -5.69 -7.61
C LEU A 201 -11.42 -6.21 -7.69
N LEU A 202 -10.46 -5.30 -7.70
CA LEU A 202 -9.01 -5.52 -7.72
C LEU A 202 -8.49 -6.38 -8.90
N MET A 203 -9.30 -6.53 -9.95
CA MET A 203 -8.92 -7.24 -11.17
C MET A 203 -8.10 -6.37 -12.12
N ARG A 204 -7.24 -7.01 -12.89
CA ARG A 204 -6.48 -6.36 -13.96
C ARG A 204 -7.42 -5.63 -14.92
N ASP A 205 -6.95 -4.49 -15.41
CA ASP A 205 -7.66 -3.62 -16.36
C ASP A 205 -8.99 -3.03 -15.84
N ALA A 206 -9.34 -3.24 -14.57
CA ALA A 206 -10.50 -2.60 -13.94
C ALA A 206 -10.16 -1.18 -13.47
N TRP A 207 -11.13 -0.26 -13.57
CA TRP A 207 -10.95 1.13 -13.14
C TRP A 207 -10.57 1.24 -11.66
N ASN A 208 -11.17 0.41 -10.79
CA ASN A 208 -10.85 0.41 -9.37
C ASN A 208 -9.38 0.00 -9.07
N SER A 209 -8.76 -0.73 -9.99
CA SER A 209 -7.36 -1.15 -9.91
C SER A 209 -6.40 -0.20 -10.63
N ALA A 210 -6.91 0.80 -11.35
CA ALA A 210 -6.07 1.83 -11.91
C ALA A 210 -5.46 2.72 -10.81
N LEU A 211 -4.33 3.35 -11.13
CA LEU A 211 -3.68 4.33 -10.25
C LEU A 211 -4.65 5.49 -9.94
N TYR A 212 -4.62 5.94 -8.70
CA TYR A 212 -5.42 7.06 -8.25
C TYR A 212 -4.83 8.38 -8.80
N PRO A 213 -5.65 9.25 -9.42
CA PRO A 213 -5.18 10.55 -9.87
C PRO A 213 -4.64 11.41 -8.73
N PRO A 214 -3.54 12.16 -8.92
CA PRO A 214 -2.85 12.40 -10.19
C PRO A 214 -1.68 11.43 -10.48
N LEU A 215 -1.52 10.36 -9.71
CA LEU A 215 -0.35 9.47 -9.82
C LEU A 215 -0.31 8.69 -11.15
N ASP A 216 -1.47 8.46 -11.76
CA ASP A 216 -1.61 7.90 -13.10
C ASP A 216 -0.86 8.73 -14.16
N THR A 217 -0.92 10.06 -14.08
CA THR A 217 -0.19 10.96 -14.99
C THR A 217 1.32 10.90 -14.78
N LEU A 218 1.76 10.49 -13.58
CA LEU A 218 3.16 10.32 -13.22
C LEU A 218 3.66 8.91 -13.46
N TYR A 219 2.84 7.98 -13.94
CA TYR A 219 3.27 6.61 -14.20
C TYR A 219 4.28 6.52 -15.36
N ALA A 220 4.11 7.36 -16.38
CA ALA A 220 4.92 7.39 -17.60
C ALA A 220 6.40 7.77 -17.38
#